data_AF-A0A8B7E832-F1
#
_entry.id   AF-A0A8B7E832-F1
#
_cell.length_a   1.000
_cell.length_b   1.000
_cell.length_c   1.000
_cell.angle_alpha   90.00
_cell.angle_beta   90.00
_cell.angle_gamma   90.00
#
_symmetry.space_group_name_H-M   'P 1'
#
loop_
_entity.id
_entity.type
_entity.pdbx_description
1 polymer ?
#
loop_
_entity_poly.entity_id
_entity_poly.type
_entity_poly.pdbx_seq_one_letter_code
_entity_poly.pdbx_strand_id
1 'polypeptide(L)'
;MEKSQRKRYSLKIYQISKSATGSLIYANSSAEINLGHLSISDQNGLSAFRFLPDELFQEKLRVVTLIEPPFTFMLDTKKDINDETCNGIICRIFEKEKSEWKQVCCLGYGISLLLSIMNYINVDVDLYVVKDSKYGELVKGEWNGLIGELVRDNADMALAILTVTEERSKFIDFTIPFMEQYTGIITKPEALQLSFFNWEFMEPLSGTIQLIVWFLVIGMIVINYLFENIIYIASLQDQKFAPEVYYTLNDSMIYIAGVTLQKDMDPVNPVKAGARLTALIYTFGMVILVSTYTAKLAEYNIQTQEKNPFLGSKDERIRNPTPSFKFATAKSTSFVSFFRSSDIPEYQRIGKFMDAYNVNTLKEGVDRVKNGSLDAFINDYIFMFWYASNDHDCQLRLFKDQIAKSINSFALKKNSPHLEEINNAIQRLIDEEKIIDMQNKWMSKFCQPVFFVQTKTPLDFYTKKMTRFDREVYENRSSDKKKLTYKHFKNEGIPKSTIFSILAKYEKYIVYNDLVRPGCPPKMDEKKVKRLTKMLNNSTGISQKYLASYFKINNREQQHHRED
;
A
#
# COMPACT_ATOMS: atom_id res chain seq x y z
N MET A 1 43.95 -28.45 39.62
CA MET A 1 42.95 -28.78 40.66
C MET A 1 43.02 -27.70 41.73
N GLU A 2 42.25 -26.63 41.58
CA GLU A 2 42.05 -25.61 42.62
C GLU A 2 40.60 -25.71 43.11
N LYS A 3 40.45 -26.04 44.39
CA LYS A 3 39.14 -26.17 45.06
C LYS A 3 38.57 -24.78 45.31
N SER A 4 37.49 -24.44 44.61
CA SER A 4 36.64 -23.28 44.89
C SER A 4 36.11 -23.32 46.33
N GLN A 5 36.58 -22.41 47.19
CA GLN A 5 36.01 -22.16 48.50
C GLN A 5 34.69 -21.38 48.34
N ARG A 6 33.55 -22.05 48.52
CA ARG A 6 32.24 -21.38 48.67
C ARG A 6 32.20 -20.64 50.01
N LYS A 7 32.29 -19.31 49.99
CA LYS A 7 32.00 -18.47 51.18
C LYS A 7 30.52 -18.58 51.52
N ARG A 8 30.19 -19.07 52.73
CA ARG A 8 28.84 -19.01 53.30
C ARG A 8 28.63 -17.62 53.88
N TYR A 9 27.59 -16.93 53.45
CA TYR A 9 27.11 -15.70 54.10
C TYR A 9 25.98 -16.10 55.06
N SER A 10 26.08 -15.71 56.33
CA SER A 10 24.96 -15.80 57.28
C SER A 10 24.23 -14.46 57.32
N LEU A 11 22.97 -14.46 56.87
CA LEU A 11 22.09 -13.30 56.97
C LEU A 11 21.31 -13.39 58.28
N LYS A 12 21.45 -12.39 59.15
CA LYS A 12 20.60 -12.23 60.33
C LYS A 12 19.40 -11.38 59.96
N ILE A 13 18.20 -11.94 60.08
CA ILE A 13 16.95 -11.23 59.86
C ILE A 13 16.41 -10.86 61.25
N TYR A 14 16.22 -9.57 61.50
CA TYR A 14 15.65 -9.09 62.75
C TYR A 14 14.16 -8.85 62.55
N GLN A 15 13.33 -9.62 63.27
CA GLN A 15 11.89 -9.40 63.28
C GLN A 15 11.55 -8.41 64.39
N ILE A 16 10.90 -7.31 64.02
CA ILE A 16 10.39 -6.31 64.95
C ILE A 16 8.90 -6.60 65.15
N SER A 17 8.51 -7.04 66.36
CA SER A 17 7.10 -7.17 66.72
C SER A 17 6.72 -6.16 67.81
N LYS A 18 5.50 -5.64 67.71
CA LYS A 18 4.94 -4.68 68.66
C LYS A 18 4.01 -5.43 69.61
N SER A 19 4.32 -5.44 70.90
CA SER A 19 3.44 -5.99 71.94
C SER A 19 2.13 -5.19 72.03
N ALA A 20 1.04 -5.82 72.48
CA ALA A 20 -0.23 -5.15 72.81
C ALA A 20 -0.09 -4.04 73.88
N THR A 21 1.02 -4.02 74.61
CA THR A 21 1.38 -2.96 75.58
C THR A 21 2.29 -1.86 75.02
N GLY A 22 2.59 -1.87 73.71
CA GLY A 22 3.34 -0.81 73.03
C GLY A 22 4.86 -0.92 73.09
N SER A 23 5.43 -1.93 73.75
CA SER A 23 6.87 -2.19 73.75
C SER A 23 7.31 -2.99 72.51
N LEU A 24 8.43 -2.56 71.90
CA LEU A 24 9.11 -3.25 70.80
C LEU A 24 9.89 -4.45 71.36
N ILE A 25 9.59 -5.66 70.89
CA ILE A 25 10.32 -6.87 71.26
C ILE A 25 11.25 -7.25 70.11
N TYR A 26 12.53 -7.42 70.40
CA TYR A 26 13.52 -7.93 69.46
C TYR A 26 13.56 -9.45 69.51
N ALA A 27 13.07 -10.13 68.46
CA ALA A 27 13.26 -11.56 68.28
C ALA A 27 14.46 -11.81 67.36
N ASN A 28 15.46 -12.54 67.86
CA ASN A 28 16.68 -12.88 67.14
C ASN A 28 16.51 -14.28 66.51
N SER A 29 16.22 -14.35 65.21
CA SER A 29 16.22 -15.61 64.46
C SER A 29 17.32 -15.61 63.41
N SER A 30 18.11 -16.68 63.39
CA SER A 30 19.18 -16.90 62.40
C SER A 30 18.71 -17.95 61.39
N ALA A 31 18.70 -17.60 60.10
CA ALA A 31 18.43 -18.55 59.02
C ALA A 31 19.71 -18.80 58.20
N GLU A 32 20.06 -20.06 57.98
CA GLU A 32 21.08 -20.47 57.01
C GLU A 32 20.43 -20.78 55.66
N ILE A 33 20.92 -20.16 54.59
CA ILE A 33 20.39 -20.35 53.23
C ILE A 33 21.15 -21.49 52.54
N ASN A 34 20.47 -22.62 52.29
CA ASN A 34 20.87 -23.58 51.26
C ASN A 34 19.86 -23.49 50.10
N LEU A 35 20.38 -23.29 48.89
CA LEU A 35 19.60 -23.23 47.64
C LEU A 35 18.65 -24.44 47.53
N GLY A 36 17.35 -24.19 47.70
CA GLY A 36 16.31 -25.18 47.43
C GLY A 36 15.02 -24.99 48.22
N HIS A 37 15.07 -24.69 49.52
CA HIS A 37 13.86 -24.53 50.34
C HIS A 37 14.17 -23.68 51.58
N LEU A 38 13.39 -22.62 51.80
CA LEU A 38 13.42 -21.82 53.03
C LEU A 38 12.46 -22.45 54.04
N SER A 39 12.99 -23.10 55.07
CA SER A 39 12.21 -23.51 56.25
C SER A 39 12.61 -22.65 57.44
N ILE A 40 11.67 -21.86 57.94
CA ILE A 40 11.82 -21.08 59.18
C ILE A 40 11.11 -21.89 60.27
N SER A 41 11.85 -22.30 61.30
CA SER A 41 11.30 -22.94 62.50
C SER A 41 11.20 -21.89 63.60
N ASP A 42 9.99 -21.61 64.06
CA ASP A 42 9.74 -20.79 65.25
C ASP A 42 9.37 -21.69 66.43
N GLN A 43 9.94 -21.42 67.61
CA GLN A 43 9.73 -22.21 68.82
C GLN A 43 8.52 -21.78 69.65
N ASN A 44 7.74 -20.78 69.24
CA ASN A 44 6.52 -20.41 69.96
C ASN A 44 5.33 -20.31 69.00
N GLY A 45 4.27 -21.06 69.32
CA GLY A 45 3.12 -21.27 68.44
C GLY A 45 2.41 -20.00 67.96
N LEU A 46 1.88 -20.14 66.73
CA LEU A 46 0.81 -19.33 66.13
C LEU A 46 1.08 -17.83 65.97
N SER A 47 1.98 -17.50 65.04
CA SER A 47 1.81 -16.31 64.19
C SER A 47 1.61 -16.76 62.75
N ALA A 48 0.37 -16.66 62.26
CA ALA A 48 0.08 -16.85 60.84
C ALA A 48 0.81 -15.77 60.04
N PHE A 49 1.80 -16.17 59.24
CA PHE A 49 2.33 -15.31 58.19
C PHE A 49 1.21 -15.08 57.20
N ARG A 50 0.50 -13.95 57.31
CA ARG A 50 -0.19 -13.38 56.16
C ARG A 50 0.93 -12.91 55.24
N PHE A 51 1.26 -13.71 54.23
CA PHE A 51 1.76 -13.13 53.00
C PHE A 51 0.77 -12.01 52.66
N LEU A 52 1.25 -10.77 52.63
CA LEU A 52 0.52 -9.73 51.91
C LEU A 52 0.27 -10.34 50.53
N PRO A 53 -0.99 -10.57 50.12
CA PRO A 53 -1.22 -11.07 48.78
C PRO A 53 -0.57 -10.09 47.81
N ASP A 54 0.13 -10.62 46.79
CA ASP A 54 0.70 -9.83 45.69
C ASP A 54 -0.35 -8.91 45.00
N GLU A 55 -1.63 -9.08 45.35
CA GLU A 55 -2.78 -8.28 44.94
C GLU A 55 -2.75 -6.80 45.38
N LEU A 56 -1.88 -6.37 46.31
CA LEU A 56 -1.90 -4.97 46.79
C LEU A 56 -1.14 -3.97 45.91
N PHE A 57 -0.42 -4.44 44.88
CA PHE A 57 0.25 -3.59 43.89
C PHE A 57 0.02 -4.15 42.48
N GLN A 58 -1.24 -4.19 42.00
CA GLN A 58 -1.45 -4.14 40.55
C GLN A 58 -1.06 -2.74 40.06
N GLU A 59 0.23 -2.53 39.79
CA GLU A 59 0.71 -1.34 39.11
C GLU A 59 0.02 -1.27 37.73
N LYS A 60 -0.84 -0.25 37.55
CA LYS A 60 -1.45 0.02 36.24
C LYS A 60 -0.35 0.32 35.24
N LEU A 61 -0.40 -0.32 34.08
CA LEU A 61 0.56 -0.08 33.01
C LEU A 61 0.36 1.35 32.47
N ARG A 62 1.38 2.20 32.58
CA ARG A 62 1.31 3.60 32.12
C ARG A 62 1.56 3.64 30.62
N VAL A 63 0.53 3.96 29.85
CA VAL A 63 0.61 3.98 28.38
C VAL A 63 0.53 5.42 27.88
N VAL A 64 1.52 5.83 27.09
CA VAL A 64 1.53 7.13 26.42
C VAL A 64 1.08 7.00 24.97
N THR A 65 0.26 7.93 24.48
CA THR A 65 -0.21 7.95 23.09
C THR A 65 -0.17 9.35 22.48
N LEU A 66 -0.47 9.43 21.18
CA LEU A 66 -0.54 10.65 20.39
C LEU A 66 -1.89 10.70 19.66
N ILE A 67 -2.53 11.86 19.62
CA ILE A 67 -3.80 12.05 18.92
C ILE A 67 -3.52 12.16 17.42
N GLU A 68 -3.81 11.08 16.69
CA GLU A 68 -3.55 10.99 15.27
C GLU A 68 -4.59 10.12 14.55
N PRO A 69 -5.59 10.74 13.89
CA PRO A 69 -6.55 10.02 13.08
C PRO A 69 -5.88 9.26 11.92
N PRO A 70 -6.21 7.98 11.67
CA PRO A 70 -7.29 7.17 12.27
C PRO A 70 -6.87 6.30 13.46
N PHE A 71 -5.61 6.39 13.88
CA PHE A 71 -5.06 5.54 14.92
C PHE A 71 -5.65 5.89 16.30
N THR A 72 -5.73 7.18 16.62
CA THR A 72 -6.31 7.67 17.87
C THR A 72 -7.05 8.98 17.64
N PHE A 73 -8.28 9.04 18.12
CA PHE A 73 -9.18 10.18 18.08
C PHE A 73 -9.48 10.62 19.51
N MET A 74 -9.69 11.92 19.69
CA MET A 74 -10.31 12.47 20.89
C MET A 74 -11.76 12.83 20.59
N LEU A 75 -12.68 12.44 21.47
CA LEU A 75 -14.02 13.02 21.50
C LEU A 75 -14.09 14.07 22.60
N ASP A 76 -14.46 15.29 22.23
CA ASP A 76 -14.68 16.36 23.20
C ASP A 76 -16.09 16.19 23.78
N THR A 77 -16.20 15.46 24.88
CA THR A 77 -17.47 15.26 25.59
C THR A 77 -17.68 16.42 26.56
N LYS A 78 -18.73 17.23 26.33
CA LYS A 78 -19.17 18.32 27.21
C LYS A 78 -19.85 17.84 28.52
N LYS A 79 -19.95 16.53 28.75
CA LYS A 79 -20.60 15.92 29.92
C LYS A 79 -19.60 15.10 30.73
N ASP A 80 -19.87 14.94 32.03
CA ASP A 80 -19.14 14.05 32.92
C ASP A 80 -19.01 12.65 32.29
N ILE A 81 -17.78 12.17 32.21
CA ILE A 81 -17.41 10.96 31.48
C ILE A 81 -17.52 9.78 32.45
N ASN A 82 -18.50 8.92 32.23
CA ASN A 82 -18.58 7.60 32.85
C ASN A 82 -18.25 6.52 31.81
N ASP A 83 -17.72 5.37 32.26
CA ASP A 83 -17.36 4.22 31.42
C ASP A 83 -18.51 3.76 30.48
N GLU A 84 -19.77 3.95 30.89
CA GLU A 84 -20.95 3.58 30.09
C GLU A 84 -21.20 4.48 28.87
N THR A 85 -20.61 5.67 28.82
CA THR A 85 -20.83 6.65 27.72
C THR A 85 -19.70 6.68 26.71
N CYS A 86 -18.53 6.15 27.07
CA CYS A 86 -17.36 6.11 26.21
C CYS A 86 -17.24 4.72 25.58
N ASN A 87 -17.56 4.59 24.29
CA ASN A 87 -17.32 3.36 23.50
C ASN A 87 -15.82 3.06 23.26
N GLY A 88 -14.93 3.63 24.08
CA GLY A 88 -13.47 3.59 23.97
C GLY A 88 -12.85 3.45 25.35
N ILE A 89 -11.70 4.11 25.56
CA ILE A 89 -11.02 4.14 26.86
C ILE A 89 -10.89 5.60 27.33
N ILE A 90 -11.04 5.82 28.64
CA ILE A 90 -10.77 7.14 29.22
C ILE A 90 -9.25 7.39 29.15
N CYS A 91 -8.87 8.54 28.62
CA CYS A 91 -7.48 8.97 28.51
C CYS A 91 -7.30 10.36 29.12
N ARG A 92 -6.10 10.64 29.63
CA ARG A 92 -5.76 11.95 30.23
C ARG A 92 -5.00 12.80 29.23
N ILE A 93 -5.44 14.04 29.03
CA ILE A 93 -4.75 15.04 28.20
C ILE A 93 -4.27 16.20 29.06
N PHE A 94 -3.06 16.68 28.80
CA PHE A 94 -2.48 17.80 29.51
C PHE A 94 -2.85 19.12 28.82
N GLU A 95 -3.63 19.97 29.50
CA GLU A 95 -4.02 21.29 29.00
C GLU A 95 -2.94 22.32 29.37
N LYS A 96 -2.16 22.78 28.39
CA LYS A 96 -1.02 23.69 28.61
C LYS A 96 -1.44 25.03 29.25
N GLU A 97 -2.63 25.51 28.95
CA GLU A 97 -3.13 26.80 29.45
C GLU A 97 -3.42 26.77 30.96
N LYS A 98 -3.94 25.65 31.48
CA LYS A 98 -4.29 25.49 32.90
C LYS A 98 -3.27 24.68 33.70
N SER A 99 -2.29 24.07 33.02
CA SER A 99 -1.33 23.14 33.62
C SER A 99 -1.98 21.96 34.35
N GLU A 100 -3.17 21.55 33.89
CA GLU A 100 -3.97 20.50 34.51
C GLU A 100 -4.24 19.35 33.54
N TRP A 101 -4.49 18.16 34.12
CA TRP A 101 -4.88 16.98 33.37
C TRP A 101 -6.40 16.91 33.26
N LYS A 102 -6.92 16.87 32.04
CA LYS A 102 -8.34 16.69 31.73
C LYS A 102 -8.57 15.24 31.27
N GLN A 103 -9.64 14.62 31.74
CA GLN A 103 -10.09 13.32 31.22
C GLN A 103 -10.90 13.53 29.93
N VAL A 104 -10.61 12.73 28.90
CA VAL A 104 -11.30 12.72 27.62
C VAL A 104 -11.51 11.28 27.14
N CYS A 105 -12.50 11.05 26.26
CA CYS A 105 -12.74 9.73 25.68
C CYS A 105 -11.85 9.54 24.43
N CYS A 106 -10.94 8.56 24.48
CA CYS A 106 -10.09 8.18 23.36
C CYS A 106 -10.68 6.97 22.62
N LEU A 107 -10.69 7.03 21.29
CA LEU A 107 -11.12 5.93 20.42
C LEU A 107 -10.25 5.83 19.18
N GLY A 108 -10.35 4.75 18.42
CA GLY A 108 -9.60 4.57 17.18
C GLY A 108 -9.05 3.16 17.01
N TYR A 109 -8.33 2.98 15.90
CA TYR A 109 -7.71 1.69 15.57
C TYR A 109 -6.68 1.25 16.63
N GLY A 110 -5.81 2.16 17.05
CA GLY A 110 -4.80 1.89 18.09
C GLY A 110 -5.42 1.58 19.44
N ILE A 111 -6.49 2.28 19.82
CA ILE A 111 -7.23 2.04 21.06
C ILE A 111 -7.91 0.68 21.04
N SER A 112 -8.53 0.30 19.93
CA SER A 112 -9.17 -1.02 19.77
C SER A 112 -8.15 -2.16 19.91
N LEU A 113 -6.95 -1.92 19.35
CA LEU A 113 -5.83 -2.86 19.45
C LEU A 113 -5.32 -2.95 20.90
N LEU A 114 -5.16 -1.82 21.58
CA LEU A 114 -4.79 -1.77 23.00
C LEU A 114 -5.79 -2.53 23.88
N LEU A 115 -7.10 -2.27 23.73
CA LEU A 115 -8.15 -2.96 24.49
C LEU A 115 -8.12 -4.47 24.27
N SER A 116 -7.84 -4.90 23.05
CA SER A 116 -7.69 -6.33 22.74
C SER A 116 -6.47 -6.93 23.44
N ILE A 117 -5.33 -6.23 23.41
CA ILE A 117 -4.10 -6.65 24.13
C ILE A 117 -4.36 -6.73 25.63
N MET A 118 -4.97 -5.70 26.23
CA MET A 118 -5.34 -5.66 27.65
C MET A 118 -6.18 -6.85 28.07
N ASN A 119 -7.18 -7.23 27.25
CA ASN A 119 -8.02 -8.40 27.51
C ASN A 119 -7.24 -9.73 27.46
N TYR A 120 -6.17 -9.82 26.66
CA TYR A 120 -5.34 -11.03 26.60
C TYR A 120 -4.36 -11.14 27.78
N ILE A 121 -3.77 -10.02 28.21
CA ILE A 121 -2.79 -9.99 29.31
C ILE A 121 -3.42 -9.78 30.68
N ASN A 122 -4.70 -9.40 30.73
CA ASN A 122 -5.46 -9.09 31.95
C ASN A 122 -4.80 -8.01 32.82
N VAL A 123 -4.41 -6.89 32.20
CA VAL A 123 -3.74 -5.76 32.85
C VAL A 123 -4.54 -4.47 32.67
N ASP A 124 -4.68 -3.71 33.75
CA ASP A 124 -5.26 -2.37 33.73
C ASP A 124 -4.25 -1.33 33.20
N VAL A 125 -4.74 -0.41 32.38
CA VAL A 125 -3.93 0.61 31.71
C VAL A 125 -4.36 2.01 32.16
N ASP A 126 -3.38 2.86 32.42
CA ASP A 126 -3.55 4.32 32.55
C ASP A 126 -3.04 4.99 31.27
N LEU A 127 -3.97 5.38 30.40
CA LEU A 127 -3.67 6.00 29.10
C LEU A 127 -3.61 7.52 29.21
N TYR A 128 -2.53 8.11 28.70
CA TYR A 128 -2.42 9.57 28.59
C TYR A 128 -1.78 10.03 27.28
N VAL A 129 -2.12 11.24 26.86
CA VAL A 129 -1.59 11.85 25.63
C VAL A 129 -0.30 12.61 25.92
N VAL A 130 0.70 12.45 25.05
CA VAL A 130 1.99 13.14 25.18
C VAL A 130 1.86 14.66 25.14
N LYS A 131 2.58 15.36 26.03
CA LYS A 131 2.45 16.82 26.26
C LYS A 131 2.89 17.69 25.08
N ASP A 132 3.88 17.23 24.31
CA ASP A 132 4.49 18.00 23.21
C ASP A 132 3.92 17.62 21.83
N SER A 133 3.02 16.65 21.77
CA SER A 133 2.38 16.14 20.55
C SER A 133 3.38 15.68 19.48
N LYS A 134 4.51 15.11 19.88
CA LYS A 134 5.56 14.62 18.97
C LYS A 134 5.81 13.12 19.14
N TYR A 135 6.23 12.46 18.06
CA TYR A 135 6.66 11.07 18.10
C TYR A 135 7.96 10.88 18.87
N GLY A 136 8.95 11.72 18.58
CA GLY A 136 10.25 11.69 19.24
C GLY A 136 11.39 11.78 18.24
N GLU A 137 12.19 12.83 18.41
CA GLU A 137 13.41 13.15 17.67
C GLU A 137 14.49 13.49 18.69
N LEU A 138 15.73 13.10 18.40
CA LEU A 138 16.88 13.43 19.23
C LEU A 138 17.26 14.89 19.00
N VAL A 139 16.94 15.77 19.94
CA VAL A 139 17.24 17.20 19.87
C VAL A 139 18.28 17.53 20.94
N LYS A 140 19.47 17.97 20.52
CA LYS A 140 20.58 18.33 21.43
C LYS A 140 20.97 17.20 22.40
N GLY A 141 20.85 15.95 21.97
CA GLY A 141 21.19 14.78 22.79
C GLY A 141 20.08 14.30 23.73
N GLU A 142 18.93 14.97 23.77
CA GLU A 142 17.76 14.54 24.55
C GLU A 142 16.60 14.12 23.65
N TRP A 143 15.88 13.08 24.05
CA TRP A 143 14.68 12.60 23.36
C TRP A 143 13.45 13.41 23.80
N ASN A 144 12.74 13.96 22.81
CA ASN A 144 11.40 14.52 23.01
C ASN A 144 10.31 13.50 22.63
N GLY A 145 9.05 13.90 22.69
CA GLY A 145 7.91 13.10 22.24
C GLY A 145 7.66 11.84 23.06
N LEU A 146 6.97 10.89 22.44
CA LEU A 146 6.68 9.56 22.99
C LEU A 146 7.95 8.84 23.43
N ILE A 147 9.02 8.89 22.62
CA ILE A 147 10.31 8.28 22.97
C ILE A 147 10.87 8.89 24.25
N GLY A 148 10.80 10.22 24.38
CA GLY A 148 11.26 10.92 25.58
C GLY A 148 10.55 10.47 26.85
N GLU A 149 9.24 10.23 26.80
CA GLU A 149 8.47 9.74 27.95
C GLU A 149 8.89 8.32 28.38
N LEU A 150 9.20 7.44 27.42
CA LEU A 150 9.71 6.09 27.71
C LEU A 150 11.13 6.12 28.30
N VAL A 151 12.01 6.96 27.74
CA VAL A 151 13.41 7.07 28.20
C VAL A 151 13.49 7.69 29.60
N ARG A 152 12.56 8.59 29.94
CA ARG A 152 12.45 9.20 31.29
C ARG A 152 11.71 8.33 32.30
N ASP A 153 11.27 7.12 31.93
CA ASP A 153 10.47 6.22 32.78
C ASP A 153 9.14 6.83 33.26
N ASN A 154 8.61 7.80 32.51
CA ASN A 154 7.29 8.39 32.74
C ASN A 154 6.16 7.51 32.18
N ALA A 155 6.47 6.69 31.18
CA ALA A 155 5.58 5.68 30.59
C ALA A 155 6.31 4.34 30.49
N ASP A 156 5.53 3.26 30.57
CA ASP A 156 6.03 1.88 30.43
C ASP A 156 5.88 1.39 28.99
N MET A 157 4.87 1.90 28.27
CA MET A 157 4.58 1.57 26.86
C MET A 157 4.09 2.80 26.10
N ALA A 158 4.46 2.91 24.82
CA ALA A 158 3.96 3.90 23.88
C ALA A 158 3.04 3.24 22.85
N LEU A 159 1.78 3.69 22.83
CA LEU A 159 0.77 3.30 21.87
C LEU A 159 0.71 4.32 20.74
N ALA A 160 1.47 4.07 19.68
CA ALA A 160 1.43 4.85 18.45
C ALA A 160 1.88 3.98 17.26
N ILE A 161 1.64 4.46 16.04
CA ILE A 161 2.27 3.92 14.83
C ILE A 161 3.71 4.42 14.81
N LEU A 162 4.59 3.74 15.54
CA LEU A 162 5.98 4.15 15.70
C LEU A 162 6.88 3.33 14.78
N THR A 163 7.55 4.02 13.86
CA THR A 163 8.51 3.38 12.96
C THR A 163 9.73 2.89 13.74
N VAL A 164 10.07 1.61 13.56
CA VAL A 164 11.29 1.00 14.07
C VAL A 164 12.49 1.57 13.32
N THR A 165 13.42 2.18 14.07
CA THR A 165 14.65 2.77 13.52
C THR A 165 15.83 2.40 14.41
N GLU A 166 17.02 2.29 13.84
CA GLU A 166 18.23 1.94 14.60
C GLU A 166 18.51 2.94 15.73
N GLU A 167 18.27 4.22 15.49
CA GLU A 167 18.46 5.29 16.47
C GLU A 167 17.56 5.12 17.70
N ARG A 168 16.29 4.76 17.50
CA ARG A 168 15.32 4.56 18.59
C ARG A 168 15.58 3.24 19.35
N SER A 169 15.89 2.15 18.64
CA SER A 169 16.11 0.82 19.25
C SER A 169 17.27 0.77 20.25
N LYS A 170 18.18 1.75 20.20
CA LYS A 170 19.27 1.90 21.18
C LYS A 170 18.75 2.27 22.58
N PHE A 171 17.64 3.01 22.67
CA PHE A 171 17.14 3.57 23.93
C PHE A 171 15.84 2.93 24.43
N ILE A 172 15.07 2.30 23.54
CA ILE A 172 13.80 1.63 23.84
C ILE A 172 13.76 0.22 23.24
N ASP A 173 12.81 -0.60 23.67
CA ASP A 173 12.54 -1.90 23.08
C ASP A 173 11.26 -1.88 22.27
N PHE A 174 11.30 -2.44 21.07
CA PHE A 174 10.14 -2.55 20.19
C PHE A 174 9.50 -3.93 20.32
N THR A 175 8.17 -3.97 20.20
CA THR A 175 7.43 -5.22 20.03
C THR A 175 7.67 -5.81 18.65
N ILE A 176 7.19 -7.04 18.46
CA ILE A 176 7.04 -7.58 17.10
C ILE A 176 6.23 -6.61 16.23
N PRO A 177 6.59 -6.47 14.94
CA PRO A 177 5.91 -5.55 14.06
C PRO A 177 4.50 -6.03 13.75
N PHE A 178 3.52 -5.16 13.93
CA PHE A 178 2.11 -5.47 13.67
C PHE A 178 1.61 -4.91 12.34
N MET A 179 2.36 -3.98 11.72
CA MET A 179 1.98 -3.35 10.47
C MET A 179 3.19 -2.93 9.65
N GLU A 180 3.17 -3.25 8.35
CA GLU A 180 4.07 -2.67 7.36
C GLU A 180 3.40 -1.49 6.64
N GLN A 181 4.13 -0.40 6.48
CA GLN A 181 3.65 0.80 5.80
C GLN A 181 4.58 1.24 4.68
N TYR A 182 3.95 1.94 3.75
CA TYR A 182 4.56 2.53 2.57
C TYR A 182 4.52 4.05 2.70
N THR A 183 5.28 4.74 1.86
CA THR A 183 5.19 6.19 1.77
C THR A 183 3.89 6.58 1.07
N GLY A 184 3.10 7.46 1.67
CA GLY A 184 1.98 8.15 1.06
C GLY A 184 2.40 9.55 0.64
N ILE A 185 2.07 9.93 -0.60
CA ILE A 185 2.23 11.29 -1.09
C ILE A 185 0.86 11.83 -1.45
N ILE A 186 0.44 12.92 -0.82
CA ILE A 186 -0.77 13.63 -1.20
C ILE A 186 -0.40 14.81 -2.08
N THR A 187 -1.12 14.98 -3.19
CA THR A 187 -1.06 16.17 -4.04
C THR A 187 -2.46 16.71 -4.29
N LYS A 188 -2.53 18.00 -4.65
CA LYS A 188 -3.75 18.58 -5.24
C LYS A 188 -3.53 18.61 -6.75
N PRO A 189 -4.38 17.95 -7.54
CA PRO A 189 -4.26 17.99 -8.99
C PRO A 189 -4.57 19.41 -9.46
N GLU A 190 -3.72 19.96 -10.33
CA GLU A 190 -4.05 21.19 -11.03
C GLU A 190 -5.20 20.90 -11.99
N ALA A 191 -6.34 21.58 -11.79
CA ALA A 191 -7.43 21.51 -12.75
C ALA A 191 -6.92 22.02 -14.10
N LEU A 192 -7.12 21.23 -15.16
CA LEU A 192 -6.85 21.68 -16.52
C LEU A 192 -7.69 22.94 -16.73
N GLN A 193 -7.05 24.11 -16.87
CA GLN A 193 -7.74 25.28 -17.34
C GLN A 193 -8.10 25.01 -18.80
N LEU A 194 -9.34 24.57 -19.01
CA LEU A 194 -9.97 24.45 -20.33
C LEU A 194 -9.99 25.86 -20.93
N SER A 195 -8.91 26.22 -21.61
CA SER A 195 -8.85 27.43 -22.40
C SER A 195 -9.67 27.18 -23.65
N PHE A 196 -10.80 27.87 -23.77
CA PHE A 196 -11.66 27.83 -24.97
C PHE A 196 -10.92 28.16 -26.28
N PHE A 197 -9.70 28.70 -26.21
CA PHE A 197 -8.86 29.08 -27.34
C PHE A 197 -7.86 28.01 -27.78
N ASN A 198 -7.71 26.92 -27.02
CA ASN A 198 -6.93 25.78 -27.49
C ASN A 198 -7.80 25.01 -28.48
N TRP A 199 -7.25 24.64 -29.63
CA TRP A 199 -7.93 23.80 -30.63
C TRP A 199 -8.06 22.34 -30.14
N GLU A 200 -8.37 22.15 -28.86
CA GLU A 200 -8.49 20.88 -28.13
C GLU A 200 -9.50 19.94 -28.79
N PHE A 201 -10.52 20.47 -29.47
CA PHE A 201 -11.42 19.63 -30.28
C PHE A 201 -10.67 18.85 -31.39
N MET A 202 -9.55 19.39 -31.90
CA MET A 202 -8.73 18.73 -32.91
C MET A 202 -7.61 17.87 -32.36
N GLU A 203 -7.29 17.92 -31.07
CA GLU A 203 -6.32 16.99 -30.46
C GLU A 203 -6.60 15.50 -30.71
N PRO A 204 -7.86 15.00 -30.67
CA PRO A 204 -8.12 13.58 -30.98
C PRO A 204 -7.75 13.20 -32.42
N LEU A 205 -7.54 14.17 -33.32
CA LEU A 205 -7.16 13.95 -34.71
C LEU A 205 -5.71 14.39 -34.95
N SER A 206 -4.79 13.44 -35.13
CA SER A 206 -3.40 13.74 -35.49
C SER A 206 -3.33 14.68 -36.71
N GLY A 207 -2.42 15.66 -36.70
CA GLY A 207 -2.26 16.63 -37.80
C GLY A 207 -2.09 15.97 -39.17
N THR A 208 -1.51 14.77 -39.23
CA THR A 208 -1.41 13.98 -40.46
C THR A 208 -2.79 13.58 -41.01
N ILE A 209 -3.71 13.15 -40.14
CA ILE A 209 -5.06 12.73 -40.55
C ILE A 209 -5.88 13.94 -40.99
N GLN A 210 -5.71 15.09 -40.33
CA GLN A 210 -6.34 16.34 -40.74
C GLN A 210 -5.98 16.70 -42.18
N LEU A 211 -4.69 16.65 -42.52
CA LEU A 211 -4.22 16.91 -43.89
C LEU A 211 -4.82 15.92 -44.89
N ILE A 212 -4.87 14.62 -44.54
CA ILE A 212 -5.48 13.60 -45.40
C ILE A 212 -6.95 13.92 -45.65
N VAL A 213 -7.71 14.32 -44.62
CA VAL A 213 -9.13 14.70 -44.78
C VAL A 213 -9.28 15.92 -45.68
N TRP A 214 -8.45 16.95 -45.53
CA TRP A 214 -8.45 18.11 -46.43
C TRP A 214 -8.20 17.73 -47.88
N PHE A 215 -7.18 16.89 -48.14
CA PHE A 215 -6.89 16.39 -49.49
C PHE A 215 -8.03 15.52 -50.04
N LEU A 216 -8.67 14.71 -49.21
CA LEU A 216 -9.82 13.90 -49.61
C LEU A 216 -11.02 14.76 -49.99
N VAL A 217 -11.35 15.80 -49.21
CA VAL A 217 -12.46 16.72 -49.52
C VAL A 217 -12.18 17.46 -50.84
N ILE A 218 -10.98 18.06 -50.99
CA ILE A 218 -10.59 18.79 -52.21
C ILE A 218 -10.55 17.85 -53.42
N GLY A 219 -9.97 16.66 -53.26
CA GLY A 219 -9.90 15.66 -54.32
C GLY A 219 -11.29 15.22 -54.78
N MET A 220 -12.22 15.04 -53.85
CA MET A 220 -13.60 14.65 -54.17
C MET A 220 -14.39 15.75 -54.87
N ILE A 221 -14.18 17.03 -54.53
CA ILE A 221 -14.76 18.16 -55.26
C ILE A 221 -14.31 18.12 -56.74
N VAL A 222 -13.02 17.94 -56.97
CA VAL A 222 -12.47 17.90 -58.35
C VAL A 222 -12.95 16.66 -59.09
N ILE A 223 -12.92 15.48 -58.47
CA ILE A 223 -13.34 14.22 -59.09
C ILE A 223 -14.83 14.27 -59.46
N ASN A 224 -15.69 14.74 -58.56
CA ASN A 224 -17.13 14.85 -58.80
C ASN A 224 -17.42 15.86 -59.92
N TYR A 225 -16.76 17.03 -59.92
CA TYR A 225 -16.84 18.01 -60.99
C TYR A 225 -16.42 17.42 -62.36
N LEU A 226 -15.33 16.67 -62.41
CA LEU A 226 -14.86 16.05 -63.65
C LEU A 226 -15.85 15.00 -64.14
N PHE A 227 -16.29 14.07 -63.29
CA PHE A 227 -17.25 13.01 -63.68
C PHE A 227 -18.58 13.61 -64.18
N GLU A 228 -19.09 14.65 -63.52
CA GLU A 228 -20.30 15.37 -63.96
C GLU A 228 -20.10 16.13 -65.26
N ASN A 229 -18.88 16.55 -65.59
CA ASN A 229 -18.59 17.28 -66.83
C ASN A 229 -17.90 16.45 -67.93
N ILE A 230 -17.71 15.12 -67.78
CA ILE A 230 -17.04 14.26 -68.78
C ILE A 230 -17.62 14.43 -70.20
N ILE A 231 -18.95 14.42 -70.33
CA ILE A 231 -19.64 14.54 -71.63
C ILE A 231 -19.44 15.94 -72.22
N TYR A 232 -19.46 16.98 -71.38
CA TYR A 232 -19.20 18.36 -71.79
C TYR A 232 -17.75 18.55 -72.24
N ILE A 233 -16.78 17.98 -71.50
CA ILE A 233 -15.37 18.01 -71.86
C ILE A 233 -15.11 17.24 -73.16
N ALA A 234 -15.75 16.07 -73.34
CA ALA A 234 -15.66 15.31 -74.57
C ALA A 234 -16.33 16.03 -75.77
N SER A 235 -17.40 16.78 -75.53
CA SER A 235 -18.09 17.55 -76.57
C SER A 235 -17.40 18.88 -76.92
N LEU A 236 -16.52 19.41 -76.07
CA LEU A 236 -15.63 20.53 -76.44
C LEU A 236 -14.57 20.11 -77.46
N GLN A 237 -14.25 18.82 -77.54
CA GLN A 237 -13.29 18.26 -78.47
C GLN A 237 -13.91 17.92 -79.84
N ASP A 238 -15.21 17.60 -79.86
CA ASP A 238 -16.01 17.35 -81.06
C ASP A 238 -17.07 18.45 -81.17
N GLN A 239 -16.83 19.52 -81.95
CA GLN A 239 -17.63 20.76 -82.04
C GLN A 239 -19.11 20.62 -82.48
N LYS A 240 -19.75 19.47 -82.29
CA LYS A 240 -21.10 19.15 -82.82
C LYS A 240 -22.22 19.13 -81.78
N PHE A 241 -21.94 19.22 -80.48
CA PHE A 241 -23.00 19.23 -79.45
C PHE A 241 -22.62 20.11 -78.24
N ALA A 242 -23.44 21.11 -77.93
CA ALA A 242 -23.41 21.83 -76.66
C ALA A 242 -24.52 21.29 -75.75
N PRO A 243 -24.21 20.57 -74.65
CA PRO A 243 -25.23 20.12 -73.71
C PRO A 243 -25.82 21.32 -72.93
N GLU A 244 -27.15 21.32 -72.71
CA GLU A 244 -27.90 22.43 -72.08
C GLU A 244 -27.69 22.59 -70.57
N VAL A 245 -27.09 21.61 -69.87
CA VAL A 245 -26.93 21.64 -68.41
C VAL A 245 -25.47 21.37 -68.03
N TYR A 246 -24.80 22.41 -67.50
CA TYR A 246 -23.43 22.35 -66.98
C TYR A 246 -23.44 22.31 -65.46
N TYR A 247 -22.68 21.38 -64.86
CA TYR A 247 -22.55 21.27 -63.41
C TYR A 247 -21.40 22.17 -62.94
N THR A 248 -21.69 23.18 -62.14
CA THR A 248 -20.68 24.16 -61.72
C THR A 248 -19.77 23.61 -60.63
N LEU A 249 -18.55 24.15 -60.50
CA LEU A 249 -17.66 23.82 -59.39
C LEU A 249 -18.31 24.16 -58.04
N ASN A 250 -19.11 25.23 -57.99
CA ASN A 250 -19.83 25.63 -56.78
C ASN A 250 -20.85 24.58 -56.33
N ASP A 251 -21.60 24.01 -57.28
CA ASP A 251 -22.55 22.93 -56.97
C ASP A 251 -21.83 21.68 -56.44
N SER A 252 -20.65 21.38 -57.00
CA SER A 252 -19.79 20.30 -56.49
C SER A 252 -19.28 20.57 -55.08
N MET A 253 -18.86 21.80 -54.80
CA MET A 253 -18.40 22.21 -53.47
C MET A 253 -19.52 22.12 -52.44
N ILE A 254 -20.72 22.63 -52.74
CA ILE A 254 -21.86 22.59 -51.82
C ILE A 254 -22.32 21.16 -51.59
N TYR A 255 -22.35 20.33 -52.64
CA TYR A 255 -22.70 18.91 -52.51
C TYR A 255 -21.71 18.15 -51.61
N ILE A 256 -20.41 18.24 -51.90
CA ILE A 256 -19.39 17.55 -51.10
C ILE A 256 -19.35 18.10 -49.67
N ALA A 257 -19.44 19.42 -49.48
CA ALA A 257 -19.50 20.02 -48.15
C ALA A 257 -20.70 19.53 -47.34
N GLY A 258 -21.89 19.43 -47.95
CA GLY A 258 -23.08 18.87 -47.32
C GLY A 258 -22.88 17.41 -46.88
N VAL A 259 -22.27 16.59 -47.74
CA VAL A 259 -21.92 15.19 -47.40
C VAL A 259 -20.88 15.10 -46.28
N THR A 260 -19.83 15.92 -46.31
CA THR A 260 -18.78 15.95 -45.27
C THR A 260 -19.34 16.38 -43.92
N LEU A 261 -20.21 17.40 -43.91
CA LEU A 261 -20.82 17.94 -42.70
C LEU A 261 -22.06 17.15 -42.26
N GLN A 262 -22.48 16.14 -43.03
CA GLN A 262 -23.71 15.39 -42.83
C GLN A 262 -24.94 16.29 -42.69
N LYS A 263 -24.98 17.36 -43.49
CA LYS A 263 -26.03 18.37 -43.48
C LYS A 263 -26.57 18.58 -44.88
N ASP A 264 -27.89 18.60 -44.99
CA ASP A 264 -28.55 18.98 -46.23
C ASP A 264 -28.38 20.50 -46.46
N MET A 265 -27.71 20.85 -47.55
CA MET A 265 -27.44 22.22 -47.98
C MET A 265 -28.19 22.57 -49.28
N ASP A 266 -29.29 21.85 -49.55
CA ASP A 266 -30.05 21.88 -50.81
C ASP A 266 -29.17 21.84 -52.09
N PRO A 267 -28.20 20.89 -52.21
CA PRO A 267 -27.32 20.84 -53.36
C PRO A 267 -28.00 20.29 -54.62
N VAL A 268 -27.47 20.66 -55.78
CA VAL A 268 -27.75 19.95 -57.04
C VAL A 268 -27.09 18.58 -56.99
N ASN A 269 -27.92 17.52 -56.99
CA ASN A 269 -27.44 16.14 -56.88
C ASN A 269 -26.72 15.67 -58.16
N PRO A 270 -25.65 14.87 -58.03
CA PRO A 270 -24.97 14.28 -59.20
C PRO A 270 -25.91 13.36 -59.98
N VAL A 271 -25.96 13.56 -61.30
CA VAL A 271 -26.83 12.84 -62.22
C VAL A 271 -26.10 11.65 -62.84
N LYS A 272 -24.80 11.78 -63.13
CA LYS A 272 -24.05 10.77 -63.87
C LYS A 272 -23.65 9.58 -63.01
N ALA A 273 -23.63 8.39 -63.61
CA ALA A 273 -23.38 7.13 -62.90
C ALA A 273 -22.02 7.11 -62.17
N GLY A 274 -20.96 7.63 -62.79
CA GLY A 274 -19.63 7.72 -62.16
C GLY A 274 -19.57 8.67 -60.96
N ALA A 275 -20.23 9.82 -61.06
CA ALA A 275 -20.34 10.79 -59.97
C ALA A 275 -21.17 10.23 -58.80
N ARG A 276 -22.28 9.53 -59.08
CA ARG A 276 -23.10 8.85 -58.05
C ARG A 276 -22.34 7.76 -57.31
N LEU A 277 -21.57 6.94 -58.01
CA LEU A 277 -20.80 5.86 -57.38
C LEU A 277 -19.71 6.42 -56.46
N THR A 278 -18.97 7.43 -56.93
CA THR A 278 -17.91 8.09 -56.13
C THR A 278 -18.49 8.84 -54.94
N ALA A 279 -19.62 9.53 -55.10
CA ALA A 279 -20.34 10.18 -54.01
C ALA A 279 -20.85 9.18 -52.96
N LEU A 280 -21.37 8.01 -53.36
CA LEU A 280 -21.85 6.99 -52.44
C LEU A 280 -20.72 6.41 -51.59
N ILE A 281 -19.59 6.04 -52.22
CA ILE A 281 -18.41 5.53 -51.51
C ILE A 281 -17.87 6.60 -50.55
N TYR A 282 -17.79 7.85 -51.00
CA TYR A 282 -17.34 8.96 -50.17
C TYR A 282 -18.27 9.21 -48.97
N THR A 283 -19.58 9.20 -49.19
CA THR A 283 -20.58 9.37 -48.12
C THR A 283 -20.43 8.28 -47.06
N PHE A 284 -20.29 7.03 -47.48
CA PHE A 284 -20.07 5.91 -46.56
C PHE A 284 -18.77 6.07 -45.75
N GLY A 285 -17.68 6.49 -46.41
CA GLY A 285 -16.41 6.77 -45.74
C GLY A 285 -16.51 7.91 -44.72
N MET A 286 -17.19 9.01 -45.07
CA MET A 286 -17.38 10.16 -44.18
C MET A 286 -18.25 9.83 -42.97
N VAL A 287 -19.28 8.99 -43.13
CA VAL A 287 -20.10 8.50 -41.99
C VAL A 287 -19.24 7.75 -40.97
N ILE A 288 -18.35 6.86 -41.45
CA ILE A 288 -17.41 6.13 -40.59
C ILE A 288 -16.43 7.10 -39.91
N LEU A 289 -15.88 8.06 -40.66
CA LEU A 289 -14.91 9.02 -40.13
C LEU A 289 -15.53 9.91 -39.03
N VAL A 290 -16.72 10.47 -39.26
CA VAL A 290 -17.43 11.29 -38.26
C VAL A 290 -17.81 10.46 -37.03
N SER A 291 -18.25 9.21 -37.22
CA SER A 291 -18.60 8.31 -36.11
C SER A 291 -17.38 7.93 -35.26
N THR A 292 -16.24 7.68 -35.89
CA THR A 292 -14.99 7.39 -35.16
C THR A 292 -14.42 8.61 -34.46
N TYR A 293 -14.51 9.79 -35.09
CA TYR A 293 -14.13 11.06 -34.46
C TYR A 293 -14.99 11.36 -33.23
N THR A 294 -16.31 11.22 -33.32
CA THR A 294 -17.21 11.46 -32.18
C THR A 294 -16.97 10.46 -31.04
N ALA A 295 -16.70 9.18 -31.36
CA ALA A 295 -16.29 8.19 -30.37
C ALA A 295 -14.95 8.54 -29.69
N LYS A 296 -13.96 9.02 -30.47
CA LYS A 296 -12.67 9.44 -29.94
C LYS A 296 -12.73 10.72 -29.11
N LEU A 297 -13.56 11.67 -29.50
CA LEU A 297 -13.81 12.88 -28.72
C LEU A 297 -14.50 12.52 -27.39
N ALA A 298 -15.47 11.60 -27.40
CA ALA A 298 -16.11 11.12 -26.19
C ALA A 298 -15.11 10.40 -25.27
N GLU A 299 -14.24 9.53 -25.81
CA GLU A 299 -13.15 8.90 -25.06
C GLU A 299 -12.20 9.93 -24.45
N TYR A 300 -11.83 10.95 -25.22
CA TYR A 300 -10.96 12.03 -24.76
C TYR A 300 -11.59 12.83 -23.60
N ASN A 301 -12.87 13.20 -23.72
CA ASN A 301 -13.59 13.95 -22.68
C ASN A 301 -13.83 13.15 -21.38
N ILE A 302 -13.87 11.82 -21.46
CA ILE A 302 -14.00 10.96 -20.28
C ILE A 302 -12.68 10.87 -19.51
N GLN A 303 -11.54 11.05 -20.19
CA GLN A 303 -10.25 11.06 -19.52
C GLN A 303 -10.04 12.40 -18.82
N THR A 304 -10.08 12.42 -17.49
CA THR A 304 -9.59 13.55 -16.69
C THR A 304 -8.09 13.67 -16.89
N GLN A 305 -7.65 14.38 -17.92
CA GLN A 305 -6.23 14.58 -18.17
C GLN A 305 -5.70 15.62 -17.20
N GLU A 306 -4.64 15.25 -16.49
CA GLU A 306 -3.83 16.20 -15.75
C GLU A 306 -2.71 16.69 -16.67
N LYS A 307 -2.47 17.99 -16.67
CA LYS A 307 -1.24 18.53 -17.26
C LYS A 307 -0.08 18.10 -16.37
N ASN A 308 0.85 17.30 -16.92
CA ASN A 308 2.00 16.72 -16.21
C ASN A 308 1.60 15.86 -14.98
N PRO A 309 1.06 14.64 -15.22
CA PRO A 309 0.63 13.75 -14.15
C PRO A 309 1.79 13.47 -13.19
N PHE A 310 1.52 13.56 -11.90
CA PHE A 310 2.53 13.34 -10.88
C PHE A 310 2.89 11.86 -10.77
N LEU A 311 4.19 11.54 -10.88
CA LEU A 311 4.70 10.17 -10.96
C LEU A 311 5.20 9.63 -9.61
N GLY A 312 4.75 10.22 -8.49
CA GLY A 312 5.23 9.85 -7.17
C GLY A 312 6.71 10.18 -6.99
N SER A 313 7.47 9.25 -6.42
CA SER A 313 8.91 9.33 -6.17
C SER A 313 9.79 9.33 -7.40
N LYS A 314 9.25 8.83 -8.52
CA LYS A 314 9.95 8.81 -9.80
C LYS A 314 9.88 10.15 -10.51
N ASP A 315 9.03 11.05 -10.03
CA ASP A 315 8.88 12.38 -10.58
C ASP A 315 10.17 13.18 -10.45
N GLU A 316 10.60 13.78 -11.56
CA GLU A 316 11.79 14.62 -11.60
C GLU A 316 11.66 15.83 -10.67
N ARG A 317 10.43 16.34 -10.46
CA ARG A 317 10.13 17.45 -9.56
C ARG A 317 10.49 17.17 -8.10
N ILE A 318 10.42 15.91 -7.67
CA ILE A 318 10.87 15.49 -6.33
C ILE A 318 12.36 15.20 -6.33
N ARG A 319 12.86 14.47 -7.32
CA ARG A 319 14.28 14.05 -7.38
C ARG A 319 15.24 15.23 -7.52
N ASN A 320 14.83 16.25 -8.28
CA ASN A 320 15.54 17.50 -8.48
C ASN A 320 14.64 18.65 -8.00
N PRO A 321 14.62 18.93 -6.68
CA PRO A 321 13.73 19.91 -6.10
C PRO A 321 13.97 21.30 -6.68
N THR A 322 12.90 21.94 -7.14
CA THR A 322 12.90 23.31 -7.65
C THR A 322 11.93 24.16 -6.82
N PRO A 323 12.17 25.48 -6.64
CA PRO A 323 11.28 26.34 -5.86
C PRO A 323 9.84 26.43 -6.41
N SER A 324 9.64 26.03 -7.67
CA SER A 324 8.33 25.93 -8.32
C SER A 324 7.47 24.77 -7.82
N PHE A 325 8.05 23.72 -7.24
CA PHE A 325 7.32 22.58 -6.70
C PHE A 325 7.68 22.36 -5.23
N LYS A 326 6.84 22.83 -4.33
CA LYS A 326 7.04 22.85 -2.88
C LYS A 326 6.48 21.59 -2.26
N PHE A 327 7.33 20.87 -1.53
CA PHE A 327 6.92 19.68 -0.80
C PHE A 327 7.56 19.60 0.58
N ALA A 328 6.87 18.93 1.50
CA ALA A 328 7.22 18.91 2.92
C ALA A 328 6.82 17.59 3.60
N THR A 329 7.35 17.38 4.80
CA THR A 329 6.87 16.36 5.75
C THR A 329 6.62 16.98 7.13
N ALA A 330 6.13 16.18 8.07
CA ALA A 330 5.94 16.60 9.45
C ALA A 330 7.24 16.48 10.26
N LYS A 331 7.54 17.50 11.06
CA LYS A 331 8.71 17.55 11.95
C LYS A 331 8.64 16.46 13.01
N SER A 332 9.81 16.06 13.50
CA SER A 332 9.97 15.04 14.54
C SER A 332 9.31 13.69 14.22
N THR A 333 9.26 13.36 12.92
CA THR A 333 8.86 12.04 12.38
C THR A 333 10.08 11.28 11.84
N SER A 334 9.91 9.98 11.61
CA SER A 334 10.95 9.11 11.04
C SER A 334 11.37 9.52 9.63
N PHE A 335 10.49 10.19 8.86
CA PHE A 335 10.80 10.69 7.52
C PHE A 335 11.88 11.76 7.51
N VAL A 336 11.89 12.67 8.50
CA VAL A 336 12.92 13.70 8.61
C VAL A 336 14.28 13.06 8.83
N SER A 337 14.39 12.12 9.78
CA SER A 337 15.63 11.37 10.01
C SER A 337 16.04 10.59 8.77
N PHE A 338 15.10 9.88 8.12
CA PHE A 338 15.35 9.11 6.90
C PHE A 338 15.99 9.96 5.79
N PHE A 339 15.41 11.10 5.44
CA PHE A 339 15.96 11.94 4.37
C PHE A 339 17.27 12.65 4.76
N ARG A 340 17.50 12.92 6.05
CA ARG A 340 18.75 13.53 6.52
C ARG A 340 19.90 12.53 6.63
N SER A 341 19.64 11.33 7.14
CA SER A 341 20.65 10.32 7.46
C SER A 341 20.86 9.27 6.37
N SER A 342 20.12 9.32 5.26
CA SER A 342 20.31 8.38 4.15
C SER A 342 21.66 8.55 3.48
N ASP A 343 22.29 7.43 3.10
CA ASP A 343 23.54 7.41 2.33
C ASP A 343 23.37 7.86 0.87
N ILE A 344 22.14 7.89 0.36
CA ILE A 344 21.85 8.21 -1.03
C ILE A 344 21.82 9.74 -1.22
N PRO A 345 22.69 10.33 -2.07
CA PRO A 345 22.78 11.78 -2.24
C PRO A 345 21.48 12.44 -2.72
N GLU A 346 20.65 11.70 -3.48
CA GLU A 346 19.34 12.15 -3.94
C GLU A 346 18.39 12.42 -2.77
N TYR A 347 18.36 11.51 -1.78
CA TYR A 347 17.50 11.64 -0.60
C TYR A 347 17.98 12.74 0.34
N GLN A 348 19.30 12.95 0.46
CA GLN A 348 19.85 14.08 1.21
C GLN A 348 19.48 15.43 0.59
N ARG A 349 19.47 15.54 -0.75
CA ARG A 349 19.01 16.76 -1.45
C ARG A 349 17.53 17.03 -1.18
N ILE A 350 16.70 15.99 -1.23
CA ILE A 350 15.28 16.03 -0.89
C ILE A 350 15.09 16.52 0.56
N GLY A 351 15.81 15.92 1.52
CA GLY A 351 15.74 16.30 2.94
C GLY A 351 16.11 17.77 3.18
N LYS A 352 17.20 18.25 2.58
CA LYS A 352 17.64 19.66 2.68
C LYS A 352 16.59 20.63 2.14
N PHE A 353 15.91 20.28 1.05
CA PHE A 353 14.84 21.11 0.51
C PHE A 353 13.62 21.12 1.43
N MET A 354 13.21 19.95 1.93
CA MET A 354 12.06 19.79 2.82
C MET A 354 12.24 20.54 4.15
N ASP A 355 13.47 20.66 4.66
CA ASP A 355 13.75 21.34 5.93
C ASP A 355 13.22 22.78 5.99
N ALA A 356 13.13 23.48 4.85
CA ALA A 356 12.57 24.83 4.77
C ALA A 356 11.03 24.87 4.85
N TYR A 357 10.34 23.79 4.46
CA TYR A 357 8.88 23.75 4.29
C TYR A 357 8.17 22.80 5.27
N ASN A 358 8.91 22.05 6.09
CA ASN A 358 8.39 21.10 7.05
C ASN A 358 7.38 21.73 8.03
N VAL A 359 6.28 21.01 8.28
CA VAL A 359 5.15 21.42 9.13
C VAL A 359 5.21 20.74 10.50
N ASN A 360 4.50 21.26 11.50
CA ASN A 360 4.53 20.68 12.85
C ASN A 360 3.55 19.51 13.02
N THR A 361 2.41 19.53 12.30
CA THR A 361 1.36 18.50 12.42
C THR A 361 0.97 17.97 11.04
N LEU A 362 0.48 16.72 10.99
CA LEU A 362 -0.02 16.14 9.73
C LEU A 362 -1.19 16.93 9.16
N LYS A 363 -2.13 17.34 10.01
CA LYS A 363 -3.32 18.09 9.61
C LYS A 363 -2.93 19.40 8.90
N GLU A 364 -1.99 20.15 9.48
CA GLU A 364 -1.44 21.37 8.87
C GLU A 364 -0.83 21.10 7.49
N GLY A 365 -0.09 19.99 7.34
CA GLY A 365 0.48 19.59 6.05
C GLY A 365 -0.57 19.36 4.96
N VAL A 366 -1.64 18.63 5.31
CA VAL A 366 -2.75 18.36 4.40
C VAL A 366 -3.52 19.63 4.06
N ASP A 367 -3.80 20.49 5.04
CA ASP A 367 -4.52 21.76 4.83
C ASP A 367 -3.72 22.71 3.92
N ARG A 368 -2.38 22.74 4.05
CA ARG A 368 -1.52 23.53 3.15
C ARG A 368 -1.54 23.03 1.70
N VAL A 369 -1.68 21.72 1.48
CA VAL A 369 -1.86 21.15 0.12
C VAL A 369 -3.22 21.53 -0.44
N LYS A 370 -4.29 21.46 0.37
CA LYS A 370 -5.63 21.88 -0.06
C LYS A 370 -5.67 23.35 -0.47
N ASN A 371 -4.97 24.21 0.27
CA ASN A 371 -4.89 25.64 0.03
C ASN A 371 -3.92 26.03 -1.11
N GLY A 372 -3.19 25.07 -1.70
CA GLY A 372 -2.20 25.34 -2.76
C GLY A 372 -0.92 26.04 -2.28
N SER A 373 -0.65 26.05 -0.96
CA SER A 373 0.61 26.57 -0.43
C SER A 373 1.75 25.54 -0.55
N LEU A 374 1.41 24.25 -0.59
CA LEU A 374 2.29 23.13 -0.85
C LEU A 374 1.71 22.33 -2.02
N ASP A 375 2.58 21.82 -2.90
CA ASP A 375 2.16 21.03 -4.06
C ASP A 375 2.09 19.53 -3.70
N ALA A 376 2.95 19.07 -2.79
CA ALA A 376 2.94 17.70 -2.28
C ALA A 376 3.25 17.62 -0.77
N PHE A 377 2.63 16.66 -0.10
CA PHE A 377 2.91 16.32 1.29
C PHE A 377 3.24 14.84 1.43
N ILE A 378 4.36 14.53 2.09
CA ILE A 378 4.93 13.18 2.16
C ILE A 378 4.88 12.68 3.61
N ASN A 379 4.25 11.53 3.83
CA ASN A 379 4.25 10.85 5.14
C ASN A 379 3.89 9.36 5.02
N ASP A 380 3.62 8.69 6.13
CA ASP A 380 3.13 7.32 6.18
C ASP A 380 1.76 7.19 5.47
N TYR A 381 1.62 6.16 4.63
CA TYR A 381 0.47 5.96 3.76
C TYR A 381 -0.86 5.89 4.51
N ILE A 382 -0.90 5.31 5.72
CA ILE A 382 -2.16 5.14 6.45
C ILE A 382 -2.83 6.47 6.79
N PHE A 383 -2.05 7.46 7.22
CA PHE A 383 -2.57 8.77 7.59
C PHE A 383 -3.00 9.52 6.35
N MET A 384 -2.16 9.47 5.31
CA MET A 384 -2.45 10.12 4.04
C MET A 384 -3.72 9.54 3.40
N PHE A 385 -3.89 8.22 3.47
CA PHE A 385 -5.11 7.56 3.05
C PHE A 385 -6.34 8.05 3.81
N TRP A 386 -6.26 8.15 5.13
CA TRP A 386 -7.39 8.64 5.93
C TRP A 386 -7.77 10.08 5.58
N TYR A 387 -6.80 10.98 5.48
CA TYR A 387 -7.05 12.39 5.12
C TYR A 387 -7.61 12.55 3.71
N ALA A 388 -7.11 11.77 2.74
CA ALA A 388 -7.63 11.80 1.37
C ALA A 388 -9.03 11.17 1.28
N SER A 389 -9.28 10.08 2.01
CA SER A 389 -10.58 9.41 2.00
C SER A 389 -11.65 10.17 2.76
N ASN A 390 -11.31 10.94 3.79
CA ASN A 390 -12.25 11.74 4.59
C ASN A 390 -12.39 13.19 4.08
N ASP A 391 -11.84 13.50 2.90
CA ASP A 391 -11.99 14.81 2.29
C ASP A 391 -13.42 14.99 1.75
N HIS A 392 -14.15 16.02 2.17
CA HIS A 392 -15.53 16.23 1.70
C HIS A 392 -15.60 16.57 0.21
N ASP A 393 -14.59 17.28 -0.31
CA ASP A 393 -14.56 17.75 -1.70
C ASP A 393 -13.86 16.75 -2.65
N CYS A 394 -13.29 15.65 -2.10
CA CYS A 394 -12.46 14.67 -2.81
C CYS A 394 -11.43 15.31 -3.78
N GLN A 395 -10.82 16.44 -3.39
CA GLN A 395 -9.87 17.18 -4.24
C GLN A 395 -8.45 16.63 -4.16
N LEU A 396 -8.15 15.85 -3.12
CA LEU A 396 -6.82 15.31 -2.89
C LEU A 396 -6.57 14.02 -3.70
N ARG A 397 -5.40 13.91 -4.31
CA ARG A 397 -4.89 12.66 -4.90
C ARG A 397 -3.84 12.04 -3.99
N LEU A 398 -3.94 10.73 -3.82
CA LEU A 398 -3.03 9.93 -2.99
C LEU A 398 -2.21 8.99 -3.86
N PHE A 399 -0.89 9.06 -3.69
CA PHE A 399 0.06 8.14 -4.31
C PHE A 399 0.68 7.24 -3.25
N LYS A 400 0.63 5.94 -3.50
CA LYS A 400 1.34 4.92 -2.70
C LYS A 400 2.71 4.67 -3.31
N ASP A 401 3.76 4.91 -2.55
CA ASP A 401 5.15 4.85 -2.98
C ASP A 401 6.02 4.00 -2.05
N GLN A 402 7.17 3.56 -2.55
CA GLN A 402 8.12 2.69 -1.85
C GLN A 402 9.44 3.39 -1.52
N ILE A 403 9.50 4.74 -1.54
CA ILE A 403 10.71 5.51 -1.16
C ILE A 403 11.25 5.06 0.19
N ALA A 404 10.37 5.07 1.19
CA ALA A 404 10.61 4.56 2.52
C ALA A 404 9.56 3.49 2.82
N LYS A 405 10.05 2.29 3.15
CA LYS A 405 9.24 1.23 3.77
C LYS A 405 9.40 1.36 5.28
N SER A 406 8.33 1.70 5.98
CA SER A 406 8.29 1.79 7.43
C SER A 406 7.72 0.50 8.02
N ILE A 407 8.37 -0.02 9.04
CA ILE A 407 7.85 -1.13 9.85
C ILE A 407 7.42 -0.51 11.18
N ASN A 408 6.16 -0.71 11.55
CA ASN A 408 5.57 -0.11 12.73
C ASN A 408 5.32 -1.15 13.83
N SER A 409 5.77 -0.79 15.02
CA SER A 409 5.68 -1.58 16.25
C SER A 409 5.26 -0.70 17.41
N PHE A 410 4.80 -1.30 18.50
CA PHE A 410 4.73 -0.59 19.77
C PHE A 410 6.11 -0.51 20.40
N ALA A 411 6.29 0.48 21.27
CA ALA A 411 7.53 0.65 22.01
C ALA A 411 7.27 0.51 23.50
N LEU A 412 8.19 -0.12 24.19
CA LEU A 412 8.24 -0.22 25.64
C LEU A 412 9.54 0.39 26.13
N LYS A 413 9.58 0.72 27.43
CA LYS A 413 10.84 1.07 28.08
C LYS A 413 11.86 -0.06 27.94
N LYS A 414 13.15 0.30 27.96
CA LYS A 414 14.24 -0.67 27.80
C LYS A 414 14.18 -1.73 28.91
N ASN A 415 14.33 -3.00 28.54
CA ASN A 415 14.26 -4.17 29.42
C ASN A 415 12.94 -4.30 30.18
N SER A 416 11.81 -3.94 29.55
CA SER A 416 10.49 -4.06 30.17
C SER A 416 10.09 -5.53 30.40
N PRO A 417 9.57 -5.89 31.59
CA PRO A 417 9.12 -7.26 31.88
C PRO A 417 7.91 -7.69 31.04
N HIS A 418 7.08 -6.74 30.59
CA HIS A 418 5.86 -7.03 29.83
C HIS A 418 6.09 -7.25 28.33
N LEU A 419 7.33 -7.13 27.85
CA LEU A 419 7.63 -7.21 26.42
C LEU A 419 7.24 -8.56 25.82
N GLU A 420 7.57 -9.67 26.48
CA GLU A 420 7.24 -11.01 25.98
C GLU A 420 5.73 -11.29 26.00
N GLU A 421 5.03 -10.87 27.06
CA GLU A 421 3.58 -11.02 27.19
C GLU A 421 2.85 -10.25 26.10
N ILE A 422 3.24 -9.00 25.85
CA ILE A 422 2.65 -8.16 24.80
C ILE A 422 2.98 -8.72 23.41
N ASN A 423 4.20 -9.20 23.17
CA ASN A 423 4.56 -9.84 21.90
C ASN A 423 3.70 -11.08 21.62
N ASN A 424 3.46 -11.91 22.63
CA ASN A 424 2.59 -13.08 22.51
C ASN A 424 1.14 -12.68 22.21
N ALA A 425 0.63 -11.61 22.83
CA ALA A 425 -0.70 -11.08 22.55
C ALA A 425 -0.83 -10.54 21.12
N ILE A 426 0.16 -9.77 20.66
CA ILE A 426 0.20 -9.25 19.28
C ILE A 426 0.27 -10.41 18.28
N GLN A 427 1.07 -11.44 18.55
CA GLN A 427 1.20 -12.58 17.65
C GLN A 427 -0.14 -13.29 17.48
N ARG A 428 -0.87 -13.53 18.57
CA ARG A 428 -2.22 -14.12 18.51
C ARG A 428 -3.18 -13.25 17.71
N LEU A 429 -3.13 -11.94 17.88
CA LEU A 429 -3.97 -11.00 17.14
C LEU A 429 -3.67 -11.00 15.63
N ILE A 430 -2.41 -11.23 15.25
CA ILE A 430 -2.00 -11.42 13.85
C ILE A 430 -2.53 -12.76 13.34
N ASP A 431 -2.35 -13.84 14.09
CA ASP A 431 -2.75 -15.20 13.71
C ASP A 431 -4.28 -15.32 13.54
N GLU A 432 -5.04 -14.58 14.36
CA GLU A 432 -6.51 -14.51 14.29
C GLU A 432 -7.03 -13.50 13.24
N GLU A 433 -6.15 -12.82 12.48
CA GLU A 433 -6.47 -11.76 11.51
C GLU A 433 -7.22 -10.53 12.08
N LYS A 434 -7.38 -10.44 13.41
CA LYS A 434 -8.10 -9.36 14.09
C LYS A 434 -7.52 -7.98 13.83
N ILE A 435 -6.19 -7.88 13.67
CA ILE A 435 -5.52 -6.59 13.37
C ILE A 435 -6.02 -6.02 12.04
N ILE A 436 -6.17 -6.86 11.01
CA ILE A 436 -6.62 -6.47 9.67
C ILE A 436 -8.10 -6.11 9.71
N ASP A 437 -8.91 -6.88 10.44
CA ASP A 437 -10.34 -6.58 10.60
C ASP A 437 -10.59 -5.24 11.28
N MET A 438 -9.86 -4.95 12.37
CA MET A 438 -9.92 -3.65 13.03
C MET A 438 -9.44 -2.54 12.10
N GLN A 439 -8.35 -2.75 11.35
CA GLN A 439 -7.89 -1.78 10.36
C GLN A 439 -8.99 -1.47 9.33
N ASN A 440 -9.62 -2.48 8.73
CA ASN A 440 -10.68 -2.29 7.74
C ASN A 440 -11.90 -1.54 8.32
N LYS A 441 -12.26 -1.82 9.58
CA LYS A 441 -13.36 -1.14 10.28
C LYS A 441 -13.12 0.36 10.44
N TRP A 442 -11.91 0.75 10.83
CA TRP A 442 -11.57 2.15 11.09
C TRP A 442 -11.18 2.93 9.81
N MET A 443 -10.87 2.23 8.73
CA MET A 443 -10.37 2.80 7.46
C MET A 443 -11.45 2.87 6.36
N SER A 444 -12.74 2.93 6.72
CA SER A 444 -13.85 2.94 5.75
C SER A 444 -13.77 4.14 4.79
N LYS A 445 -13.98 3.89 3.49
CA LYS A 445 -13.79 4.85 2.39
C LYS A 445 -15.01 5.78 2.22
N PHE A 446 -14.86 7.10 2.37
CA PHE A 446 -15.86 8.07 1.91
C PHE A 446 -15.59 8.50 0.47
N CYS A 447 -14.37 8.98 0.17
CA CYS A 447 -13.86 9.09 -1.20
C CYS A 447 -13.20 7.77 -1.61
N GLN A 448 -13.57 7.22 -2.76
CA GLN A 448 -12.71 6.24 -3.43
C GLN A 448 -11.54 7.03 -4.03
N PRO A 449 -10.29 6.81 -3.58
CA PRO A 449 -9.17 7.35 -4.34
C PRO A 449 -9.29 6.81 -5.76
N VAL A 450 -9.34 7.74 -6.73
CA VAL A 450 -9.28 7.41 -8.16
C VAL A 450 -7.90 6.80 -8.40
N PHE A 451 -7.79 5.49 -8.20
CA PHE A 451 -6.57 4.71 -8.40
C PHE A 451 -6.24 4.70 -9.90
N PHE A 452 -5.56 5.72 -10.39
CA PHE A 452 -4.92 5.71 -11.70
C PHE A 452 -3.60 6.47 -11.64
N VAL A 453 -2.52 5.74 -11.32
CA VAL A 453 -1.39 5.36 -12.18
C VAL A 453 -0.34 4.78 -11.23
N GLN A 454 -0.52 3.51 -10.86
CA GLN A 454 0.65 2.65 -10.71
C GLN A 454 0.83 1.98 -12.06
N THR A 455 2.02 2.12 -12.64
CA THR A 455 2.51 1.18 -13.66
C THR A 455 2.11 -0.20 -13.21
N LYS A 456 1.28 -0.92 -13.99
CA LYS A 456 0.82 -2.28 -13.68
C LYS A 456 1.98 -3.14 -13.22
N THR A 457 2.21 -3.22 -11.92
CA THR A 457 2.98 -4.25 -11.27
C THR A 457 1.97 -5.35 -10.92
N PRO A 458 2.28 -6.63 -11.11
CA PRO A 458 1.30 -7.73 -10.98
C PRO A 458 0.73 -7.95 -9.57
N LEU A 459 1.07 -7.13 -8.58
CA LEU A 459 0.78 -7.39 -7.18
C LEU A 459 -0.63 -6.93 -6.73
N ASP A 460 -1.29 -6.04 -7.47
CA ASP A 460 -2.65 -5.57 -7.14
C ASP A 460 -3.76 -6.56 -7.52
N PHE A 461 -3.42 -7.73 -8.06
CA PHE A 461 -4.38 -8.81 -8.29
C PHE A 461 -4.67 -9.64 -7.02
N TYR A 462 -3.88 -9.49 -5.95
CA TYR A 462 -3.93 -10.36 -4.78
C TYR A 462 -4.88 -9.92 -3.64
N THR A 463 -5.50 -8.73 -3.74
CA THR A 463 -6.37 -8.21 -2.66
C THR A 463 -7.86 -8.22 -2.99
N LYS A 464 -8.26 -8.64 -4.21
CA LYS A 464 -9.68 -8.80 -4.53
C LYS A 464 -10.17 -10.15 -4.01
N LYS A 465 -10.99 -10.13 -2.97
CA LYS A 465 -11.69 -11.30 -2.42
C LYS A 465 -12.35 -12.07 -3.59
N MET A 466 -11.79 -13.22 -3.92
CA MET A 466 -12.18 -14.04 -5.06
C MET A 466 -13.66 -14.39 -4.94
N THR A 467 -14.48 -14.01 -5.94
CA THR A 467 -15.93 -14.23 -5.86
C THR A 467 -16.23 -15.73 -5.91
N ARG A 468 -17.40 -16.16 -5.42
CA ARG A 468 -17.83 -17.57 -5.45
C ARG A 468 -17.78 -18.17 -6.86
N PHE A 469 -18.11 -17.35 -7.87
CA PHE A 469 -18.02 -17.70 -9.28
C PHE A 469 -16.57 -17.90 -9.75
N ASP A 470 -15.64 -17.03 -9.33
CA ASP A 470 -14.22 -17.19 -9.64
C ASP A 470 -13.64 -18.47 -9.00
N ARG A 471 -14.07 -18.81 -7.78
CA ARG A 471 -13.67 -20.06 -7.11
C ARG A 471 -14.13 -21.30 -7.87
N GLU A 472 -15.39 -21.34 -8.30
CA GLU A 472 -15.94 -22.44 -9.11
C GLU A 472 -15.24 -22.57 -10.47
N VAL A 473 -14.92 -21.44 -11.12
CA VAL A 473 -14.19 -21.45 -12.40
C VAL A 473 -12.75 -21.97 -12.22
N TYR A 474 -12.08 -21.61 -11.13
CA TYR A 474 -10.73 -22.08 -10.82
C TYR A 474 -10.70 -23.55 -10.37
N GLU A 475 -11.66 -23.99 -9.56
CA GLU A 475 -11.82 -25.40 -9.18
C GLU A 475 -12.15 -26.27 -10.39
N ASN A 476 -13.02 -25.81 -11.29
CA ASN A 476 -13.33 -26.52 -12.53
C ASN A 476 -12.13 -26.57 -13.49
N ARG A 477 -11.35 -25.49 -13.65
CA ARG A 477 -10.11 -25.52 -14.44
C ARG A 477 -9.01 -26.40 -13.84
N SER A 478 -8.92 -26.47 -12.52
CA SER A 478 -8.01 -27.38 -11.81
C SER A 478 -8.40 -28.84 -12.04
N SER A 479 -9.71 -29.15 -11.98
CA SER A 479 -10.27 -30.47 -12.28
C SER A 479 -10.01 -30.90 -13.73
N ASP A 480 -10.16 -30.00 -14.71
CA ASP A 480 -9.93 -30.32 -16.12
C ASP A 480 -8.46 -30.54 -16.45
N LYS A 481 -7.54 -29.76 -15.86
CA LYS A 481 -6.10 -30.00 -15.99
C LYS A 481 -5.70 -31.34 -15.37
N LYS A 482 -6.22 -31.69 -14.19
CA LYS A 482 -5.98 -33.00 -13.55
C LYS A 482 -6.49 -34.15 -14.42
N LYS A 483 -7.69 -34.01 -15.01
CA LYS A 483 -8.25 -34.99 -15.95
C LYS A 483 -7.41 -35.13 -17.22
N LEU A 484 -6.92 -34.02 -17.77
CA LEU A 484 -6.07 -34.03 -18.97
C LEU A 484 -4.72 -34.70 -18.69
N THR A 485 -4.08 -34.37 -17.57
CA THR A 485 -2.81 -34.96 -17.13
C THR A 485 -2.96 -36.45 -16.82
N TYR A 486 -4.02 -36.85 -16.13
CA TYR A 486 -4.34 -38.27 -15.90
C TYR A 486 -4.55 -39.02 -17.22
N LYS A 487 -5.30 -38.44 -18.16
CA LYS A 487 -5.61 -39.05 -19.45
C LYS A 487 -4.35 -39.18 -20.33
N HIS A 488 -3.46 -38.19 -20.29
CA HIS A 488 -2.17 -38.24 -20.97
C HIS A 488 -1.29 -39.37 -20.41
N PHE A 489 -1.09 -39.44 -19.10
CA PHE A 489 -0.25 -40.48 -18.49
C PHE A 489 -0.84 -41.89 -18.59
N LYS A 490 -2.18 -42.00 -18.63
CA LYS A 490 -2.85 -43.27 -18.91
C LYS A 490 -2.61 -43.72 -20.35
N ASN A 491 -2.61 -42.79 -21.32
CA ASN A 491 -2.33 -43.10 -22.72
C ASN A 491 -0.86 -43.48 -22.96
N GLU A 492 0.07 -42.96 -22.15
CA GLU A 492 1.49 -43.34 -22.14
C GLU A 492 1.77 -44.65 -21.37
N GLY A 493 0.74 -45.36 -20.90
CA GLY A 493 0.87 -46.69 -20.29
C GLY A 493 1.33 -46.71 -18.83
N ILE A 494 1.29 -45.58 -18.12
CA ILE A 494 1.75 -45.48 -16.73
C ILE A 494 0.71 -46.10 -15.77
N PRO A 495 1.12 -46.92 -14.77
CA PRO A 495 0.22 -47.48 -13.77
C PRO A 495 -0.53 -46.41 -12.99
N LYS A 496 -1.84 -46.62 -12.75
CA LYS A 496 -2.72 -45.65 -12.09
C LYS A 496 -2.20 -45.21 -10.71
N SER A 497 -1.63 -46.12 -9.92
CA SER A 497 -1.06 -45.82 -8.60
C SER A 497 0.08 -44.79 -8.69
N THR A 498 0.93 -44.92 -9.69
CA THR A 498 2.02 -43.99 -9.96
C THR A 498 1.49 -42.63 -10.43
N ILE A 499 0.44 -42.61 -11.25
CA ILE A 499 -0.20 -41.35 -11.69
C ILE A 499 -0.79 -40.60 -10.48
N PHE A 500 -1.50 -41.29 -9.59
CA PHE A 500 -2.06 -40.67 -8.39
C PHE A 500 -0.97 -40.22 -7.41
N SER A 501 0.12 -40.98 -7.25
CA SER A 501 1.28 -40.58 -6.44
C SER A 501 1.97 -39.33 -7.01
N ILE A 502 2.11 -39.24 -8.34
CA ILE A 502 2.66 -38.06 -9.02
C ILE A 502 1.75 -36.85 -8.82
N LEU A 503 0.43 -37.00 -9.02
CA LEU A 503 -0.54 -35.92 -8.81
C LEU A 503 -0.56 -35.44 -7.35
N ALA A 504 -0.53 -36.37 -6.38
CA ALA A 504 -0.50 -36.06 -4.96
C ALA A 504 0.82 -35.36 -4.54
N LYS A 505 1.97 -35.76 -5.11
CA LYS A 505 3.22 -35.02 -4.92
C LYS A 505 3.13 -33.63 -5.55
N TYR A 506 2.59 -33.51 -6.76
CA TYR A 506 2.43 -32.23 -7.45
C TYR A 506 1.58 -31.25 -6.64
N GLU A 507 0.52 -31.72 -5.98
CA GLU A 507 -0.31 -30.92 -5.06
C GLU A 507 0.46 -30.48 -3.80
N LYS A 508 1.38 -31.31 -3.30
CA LYS A 508 2.15 -31.03 -2.08
C LYS A 508 3.24 -29.95 -2.27
N TYR A 509 3.71 -29.72 -3.50
CA TYR A 509 4.80 -28.77 -3.79
C TYR A 509 4.36 -27.45 -4.43
N ILE A 510 3.05 -27.24 -4.69
CA ILE A 510 2.53 -25.94 -5.16
C ILE A 510 2.17 -25.10 -3.92
N VAL A 511 3.18 -24.72 -3.13
CA VAL A 511 3.06 -23.56 -2.23
C VAL A 511 4.34 -22.76 -2.36
N TYR A 512 4.15 -21.48 -2.70
CA TYR A 512 5.07 -20.33 -2.78
C TYR A 512 5.66 -19.89 -4.14
N ASN A 513 5.43 -18.59 -4.38
CA ASN A 513 6.23 -17.60 -5.13
C ASN A 513 6.79 -17.99 -6.50
N ASP A 514 6.18 -17.44 -7.57
CA ASP A 514 6.82 -16.43 -8.43
C ASP A 514 6.06 -16.20 -9.75
N LEU A 515 5.79 -14.92 -10.00
CA LEU A 515 5.79 -14.23 -11.29
C LEU A 515 5.33 -14.98 -12.56
N VAL A 516 4.22 -14.49 -13.13
CA VAL A 516 3.84 -14.75 -14.53
C VAL A 516 4.85 -14.06 -15.46
N ARG A 517 5.79 -14.81 -16.05
CA ARG A 517 6.38 -14.44 -17.34
C ARG A 517 5.39 -14.80 -18.46
N PRO A 518 4.87 -13.85 -19.26
CA PRO A 518 4.10 -14.18 -20.43
C PRO A 518 5.08 -14.57 -21.54
N GLY A 519 5.34 -15.86 -21.66
CA GLY A 519 6.13 -16.43 -22.74
C GLY A 519 5.89 -17.92 -22.75
N CYS A 520 5.16 -18.41 -23.74
CA CYS A 520 5.01 -19.84 -23.96
C CYS A 520 6.41 -20.44 -24.10
N PRO A 521 6.85 -21.39 -23.26
CA PRO A 521 8.16 -22.00 -23.44
C PRO A 521 8.18 -22.64 -24.84
N PRO A 522 9.21 -22.38 -25.66
CA PRO A 522 9.30 -22.94 -26.99
C PRO A 522 9.22 -24.47 -26.88
N LYS A 523 8.32 -25.08 -27.66
CA LYS A 523 8.14 -26.53 -27.72
C LYS A 523 9.51 -27.17 -27.97
N MET A 524 9.96 -28.01 -27.04
CA MET A 524 11.19 -28.77 -27.23
C MET A 524 11.04 -29.66 -28.46
N ASP A 525 12.01 -29.57 -29.37
CA ASP A 525 12.06 -30.38 -30.57
C ASP A 525 11.96 -31.87 -30.22
N GLU A 526 11.12 -32.61 -30.94
CA GLU A 526 10.72 -33.98 -30.64
C GLU A 526 11.93 -34.94 -30.63
N LYS A 527 12.97 -34.60 -31.42
CA LYS A 527 14.26 -35.30 -31.41
C LYS A 527 15.05 -35.08 -30.12
N LYS A 528 14.98 -33.89 -29.52
CA LYS A 528 15.62 -33.60 -28.22
C LYS A 528 14.89 -34.32 -27.09
N VAL A 529 13.56 -34.38 -27.13
CA VAL A 529 12.75 -35.12 -26.17
C VAL A 529 13.09 -36.62 -26.24
N LYS A 530 13.06 -37.24 -27.43
CA LYS A 530 13.42 -38.66 -27.58
C LYS A 530 14.85 -38.99 -27.12
N ARG A 531 15.82 -38.09 -27.33
CA ARG A 531 17.19 -38.26 -26.80
C ARG A 531 17.23 -38.20 -25.28
N LEU A 532 16.52 -37.26 -24.67
CA LEU A 532 16.39 -37.13 -23.21
C LEU A 532 15.74 -38.36 -22.59
N THR A 533 14.65 -38.87 -23.17
CA THR A 533 13.98 -40.09 -22.70
C THR A 533 14.88 -41.31 -22.81
N LYS A 534 15.70 -41.40 -23.88
CA LYS A 534 16.66 -42.49 -24.07
C LYS A 534 17.86 -42.41 -23.11
N MET A 535 18.25 -41.19 -22.69
CA MET A 535 19.30 -40.95 -21.71
C MET A 535 18.82 -41.18 -20.26
N LEU A 536 17.55 -40.88 -19.95
CA LEU A 536 16.94 -41.12 -18.64
C LEU A 536 16.66 -42.61 -18.35
N ASN A 537 16.33 -43.40 -19.38
CA ASN A 537 16.07 -44.83 -19.25
C ASN A 537 17.34 -45.70 -19.08
N ASN A 538 18.48 -45.09 -18.73
CA ASN A 538 19.70 -45.74 -18.26
C ASN A 538 20.17 -46.99 -19.02
N SER A 539 19.95 -47.07 -20.34
CA SER A 539 20.44 -48.16 -21.18
C SER A 539 21.84 -47.92 -21.75
N THR A 540 22.53 -46.86 -21.30
CA THR A 540 23.83 -46.44 -21.83
C THR A 540 24.96 -46.44 -20.80
N GLY A 541 24.68 -46.76 -19.52
CA GLY A 541 25.72 -46.94 -18.49
C GLY A 541 26.49 -45.67 -18.11
N ILE A 542 26.02 -44.49 -18.48
CA ILE A 542 26.71 -43.21 -18.21
C ILE A 542 26.29 -42.68 -16.83
N SER A 543 27.27 -42.37 -16.00
CA SER A 543 27.07 -41.79 -14.66
C SER A 543 26.26 -40.48 -14.70
N GLN A 544 25.22 -40.40 -13.87
CA GLN A 544 24.38 -39.21 -13.71
C GLN A 544 25.18 -37.96 -13.27
N LYS A 545 26.35 -38.17 -12.65
CA LYS A 545 27.27 -37.10 -12.22
C LYS A 545 27.95 -36.40 -13.40
N TYR A 546 28.20 -37.12 -14.49
CA TYR A 546 28.76 -36.56 -15.74
C TYR A 546 27.70 -35.83 -16.57
N LEU A 547 26.43 -36.25 -16.46
CA LEU A 547 25.30 -35.57 -17.11
C LEU A 547 24.94 -34.25 -16.44
N ALA A 548 25.03 -34.17 -15.10
CA ALA A 548 24.73 -32.96 -14.34
C ALA A 548 25.68 -31.79 -14.66
N SER A 549 26.96 -32.06 -14.94
CA SER A 549 27.94 -31.03 -15.30
C SER A 549 27.70 -30.44 -16.70
N TYR A 550 27.17 -31.24 -17.64
CA TYR A 550 26.87 -30.79 -19.01
C TYR A 550 25.73 -29.75 -19.07
N PHE A 551 24.82 -29.76 -18.09
CA PHE A 551 23.70 -28.82 -17.99
C PHE A 551 23.93 -27.68 -16.98
N LYS A 552 25.15 -27.53 -16.45
CA LYS A 552 25.52 -26.48 -15.48
C LYS A 552 24.59 -26.38 -14.25
N ILE A 553 24.09 -27.53 -13.76
CA ILE A 553 23.33 -27.57 -12.50
C ILE A 553 24.36 -27.55 -11.36
N ASN A 554 24.32 -26.50 -10.54
CA ASN A 554 25.35 -26.22 -9.53
C ASN A 554 25.14 -27.10 -8.28
N ASN A 555 26.14 -27.92 -7.90
CA ASN A 555 26.09 -28.89 -6.81
C ASN A 555 26.34 -28.26 -5.43
N ARG A 556 25.51 -27.32 -4.95
CA ARG A 556 25.71 -26.71 -3.62
C ARG A 556 24.76 -27.16 -2.50
N GLU A 557 23.81 -28.07 -2.75
CA GLU A 557 22.84 -28.47 -1.72
C GLU A 557 22.69 -29.99 -1.57
N GLN A 558 23.79 -30.73 -1.48
CA GLN A 558 23.79 -32.16 -1.12
C GLN A 558 24.68 -32.47 0.09
N GLN A 559 24.73 -31.57 1.08
CA GLN A 559 25.52 -31.80 2.31
C GLN A 559 24.74 -31.83 3.63
N HIS A 560 23.40 -31.74 3.63
CA HIS A 560 22.63 -32.05 4.83
C HIS A 560 21.52 -33.05 4.52
N HIS A 561 21.37 -34.03 5.41
CA HIS A 561 20.51 -35.23 5.32
C HIS A 561 21.12 -36.43 4.55
N ARG A 562 22.26 -36.90 5.07
CA ARG A 562 22.36 -38.31 5.47
C ARG A 562 21.98 -38.40 6.94
N GLU A 563 21.37 -39.53 7.29
CA GLU A 563 20.85 -39.94 8.59
C GLU A 563 19.35 -39.61 8.80
N ASP A 564 18.63 -40.71 9.05
CA ASP A 564 17.20 -40.99 9.26
C ASP A 564 16.24 -41.00 8.05
#